data_AF-A0A812R6J5-F1
#
_entry.id   AF-A0A812R6J5-F1
#
_cell.length_a   1.000
_cell.length_b   1.000
_cell.length_c   1.000
_cell.angle_alpha   90.00
_cell.angle_beta   90.00
_cell.angle_gamma   90.00
#
_symmetry.space_group_name_H-M   'P 1'
#
loop_
_entity.id
_entity.type
_entity.pdbx_description
1 polymer ?
#
loop_
_entity_poly.entity_id
_entity_poly.type
_entity_poly.pdbx_seq_one_letter_code
_entity_poly.pdbx_strand_id
1 'polypeptide(L)'
;MPPQSQVTYLYDLTEVPAGWPLETVIDTFVHLAAYTNHGRADRARDAVSRRLVELWASRPEEAQAWLMKWERFAKGQLSQALLRHGAAERGKYGKTTWRFSEAGLLRGEPGDSAEEHEHHAAWYLQQPHIHARCRELAERLEAADGPEMNSKRQKLEEETSLRRRLEAELQKSQEEGRQVSNRLAAAEVQVSSKATELQAAQSESAKCKEQCEELANRTAAAESAAAEMRQQLRQLQEKHSKCQERCEELLARLEAEAVEHASSQERLSQAESDAAGKEVELRRLQEESRGFRERCQLAEARFAEAGSQAELQLENAVLQKQLEKAEAERAGMLGQLLDVREERGMYKERIRQLEHQLCAKKQVQGSHQLSGARSGHTLHCEAPVDEASNNQEPDLAEQLGDDDGTASSVLSHSSWFSLKPDSMKPQCFMVDAIFKTRSFGADFFLMGRDLKKGSQVVAGDDAAILEVAKKPEICDASEVVELQAGIATLRVTPDHLVQVADAKGEVEESLYVEAGKLKAGDLVMLDSGEGLAMPLVKGDAAALTSVTIRPLACQVMKIVFEPYLP
;
A
#
# COMPACT_ATOMS: atom_id res chain seq x y z
N MET A 1 -19.99 46.32 33.60
CA MET A 1 -20.84 46.22 34.80
C MET A 1 -22.25 45.87 34.36
N PRO A 2 -22.87 44.83 34.92
CA PRO A 2 -24.25 44.47 34.60
C PRO A 2 -25.24 45.56 35.10
N PRO A 3 -26.37 45.79 34.42
CA PRO A 3 -27.39 46.75 34.84
C PRO A 3 -27.93 46.40 36.25
N GLN A 4 -28.33 47.41 37.04
CA GLN A 4 -28.75 47.25 38.44
C GLN A 4 -29.84 46.19 38.67
N SER A 5 -30.65 45.86 37.66
CA SER A 5 -31.65 44.78 37.72
C SER A 5 -31.04 43.37 37.76
N GLN A 6 -29.80 43.17 37.31
CA GLN A 6 -29.08 41.88 37.35
C GLN A 6 -28.34 41.66 38.67
N VAL A 7 -27.98 42.74 39.40
CA VAL A 7 -27.27 42.64 40.69
C VAL A 7 -28.15 41.96 41.74
N THR A 8 -29.47 42.20 41.71
CA THR A 8 -30.43 41.52 42.60
C THR A 8 -30.53 40.03 42.32
N TYR A 9 -30.34 39.59 41.07
CA TYR A 9 -30.38 38.16 40.71
C TYR A 9 -29.14 37.40 41.19
N LEU A 10 -27.98 38.04 41.33
CA LEU A 10 -26.73 37.37 41.71
C LEU A 10 -26.73 36.84 43.14
N TYR A 11 -27.38 37.54 44.07
CA TYR A 11 -27.42 37.14 45.49
C TYR A 11 -28.42 36.03 45.79
N ASP A 12 -29.39 35.81 44.89
CA ASP A 12 -30.41 34.78 45.01
C ASP A 12 -30.05 33.53 44.16
N LEU A 13 -28.84 33.46 43.59
CA LEU A 13 -28.35 32.27 42.87
C LEU A 13 -28.27 31.07 43.82
N THR A 14 -29.09 30.05 43.57
CA THR A 14 -28.98 28.74 44.24
C THR A 14 -28.19 27.73 43.40
N GLU A 15 -28.15 27.92 42.09
CA GLU A 15 -27.43 27.09 41.12
C GLU A 15 -26.90 27.97 39.98
N VAL A 16 -25.71 27.68 39.47
CA VAL A 16 -25.13 28.40 38.32
C VAL A 16 -25.60 27.75 37.03
N PRO A 17 -26.16 28.51 36.07
CA PRO A 17 -26.58 27.95 34.79
C PRO A 17 -25.45 27.20 34.07
N ALA A 18 -25.74 26.01 33.55
CA ALA A 18 -24.74 25.15 32.93
C ALA A 18 -24.02 25.80 31.73
N GLY A 19 -24.70 26.72 31.04
CA GLY A 19 -24.17 27.44 29.89
C GLY A 19 -23.27 28.65 30.21
N TRP A 20 -22.97 28.93 31.48
CA TRP A 20 -22.04 30.02 31.81
C TRP A 20 -20.60 29.64 31.46
N PRO A 21 -19.88 30.49 30.70
CA PRO A 21 -18.46 30.27 30.43
C PRO A 21 -17.63 30.50 31.71
N LEU A 22 -16.45 29.90 31.76
CA LEU A 22 -15.58 29.92 32.95
C LEU A 22 -15.28 31.35 33.43
N GLU A 23 -15.06 32.29 32.51
CA GLU A 23 -14.81 33.71 32.80
C GLU A 23 -15.98 34.36 33.56
N THR A 24 -17.23 34.06 33.17
CA THR A 24 -18.43 34.59 33.85
C THR A 24 -18.61 33.99 35.25
N VAL A 25 -18.30 32.70 35.42
CA VAL A 25 -18.36 32.04 36.74
C VAL A 25 -17.33 32.67 37.68
N ILE A 26 -16.11 32.94 37.18
CA ILE A 26 -15.06 33.59 37.98
C ILE A 26 -15.41 35.03 38.33
N ASP A 27 -15.84 35.84 37.36
CA ASP A 27 -16.25 37.23 37.61
C ASP A 27 -17.38 37.31 38.65
N THR A 28 -18.33 36.38 38.57
CA THR A 28 -19.41 36.27 39.56
C THR A 28 -18.86 35.89 40.95
N PHE A 29 -17.92 34.95 41.02
CA PHE A 29 -17.27 34.57 42.27
C PHE A 29 -16.53 35.74 42.91
N VAL A 30 -15.73 36.49 42.14
CA VAL A 30 -15.01 37.68 42.62
C VAL A 30 -15.99 38.75 43.10
N HIS A 31 -17.08 38.97 42.37
CA HIS A 31 -18.12 39.92 42.78
C HIS A 31 -18.77 39.52 44.11
N LEU A 32 -19.14 38.24 44.29
CA LEU A 32 -19.73 37.74 45.53
C LEU A 32 -18.75 37.69 46.72
N ALA A 33 -17.46 37.52 46.47
CA ALA A 33 -16.41 37.53 47.49
C ALA A 33 -16.20 38.94 48.11
N ALA A 34 -16.52 40.00 47.36
CA ALA A 34 -16.39 41.38 47.84
C ALA A 34 -17.45 41.76 48.91
N TYR A 35 -18.51 40.97 49.09
CA TYR A 35 -19.59 41.23 50.04
C TYR A 35 -19.55 40.24 51.21
N THR A 36 -19.01 40.67 52.36
CA THR A 36 -18.74 39.80 53.52
C THR A 36 -19.89 39.69 54.53
N ASN A 37 -21.03 40.38 54.33
CA ASN A 37 -22.07 40.56 55.37
C ASN A 37 -23.53 40.30 54.93
N HIS A 38 -23.75 39.50 53.88
CA HIS A 38 -25.12 39.13 53.46
C HIS A 38 -25.29 37.61 53.42
N GLY A 39 -26.09 37.03 54.32
CA GLY A 39 -26.33 35.58 54.37
C GLY A 39 -27.00 34.98 53.11
N ARG A 40 -27.45 35.81 52.17
CA ARG A 40 -27.85 35.35 50.82
C ARG A 40 -26.64 35.17 49.88
N ALA A 41 -25.61 36.02 50.02
CA ALA A 41 -24.37 35.93 49.25
C ALA A 41 -23.60 34.64 49.53
N ASP A 42 -23.69 34.07 50.74
CA ASP A 42 -23.00 32.81 51.06
C ASP A 42 -23.55 31.64 50.25
N ARG A 43 -24.89 31.55 50.08
CA ARG A 43 -25.51 30.51 49.23
C ARG A 43 -25.13 30.64 47.76
N ALA A 44 -25.13 31.87 47.24
CA ALA A 44 -24.67 32.13 45.88
C ALA A 44 -23.19 31.82 45.70
N ARG A 45 -22.35 32.14 46.69
CA ARG A 45 -20.91 31.83 46.69
C ARG A 45 -20.67 30.32 46.68
N ASP A 46 -21.43 29.55 47.44
CA ASP A 46 -21.34 28.08 47.45
C ASP A 46 -21.77 27.46 46.11
N ALA A 47 -22.84 27.97 45.50
CA ALA A 47 -23.30 27.53 44.18
C ALA A 47 -22.23 27.80 43.09
N VAL A 48 -21.65 29.01 43.11
CA VAL A 48 -20.60 29.41 42.17
C VAL A 48 -19.30 28.65 42.42
N SER A 49 -18.93 28.40 43.68
CA SER A 49 -17.72 27.62 44.03
C SER A 49 -17.81 26.19 43.50
N ARG A 50 -18.96 25.52 43.68
CA ARG A 50 -19.17 24.17 43.16
C ARG A 50 -19.07 24.13 41.63
N ARG A 51 -19.71 25.09 40.95
CA ARG A 51 -19.62 25.16 39.49
C ARG A 51 -18.21 25.44 38.99
N LEU A 52 -17.46 26.28 39.71
CA LEU A 52 -16.07 26.56 39.38
C LEU A 52 -15.21 25.30 39.45
N VAL A 53 -15.38 24.48 40.49
CA VAL A 53 -14.69 23.18 40.64
C VAL A 53 -15.04 22.22 39.49
N GLU A 54 -16.33 22.11 39.15
CA GLU A 54 -16.79 21.28 38.03
C GLU A 54 -16.19 21.72 36.68
N LEU A 55 -16.19 23.03 36.39
CA LEU A 55 -15.63 23.56 35.15
C LEU A 55 -14.11 23.38 35.10
N TRP A 56 -13.42 23.52 36.24
CA TRP A 56 -11.98 23.29 36.32
C TRP A 56 -11.61 21.83 36.07
N ALA A 57 -12.43 20.90 36.55
CA ALA A 57 -12.22 19.46 36.34
C ALA A 57 -12.58 19.01 34.92
N SER A 58 -13.65 19.56 34.34
CA SER A 58 -14.14 19.16 33.02
C SER A 58 -13.46 19.85 31.84
N ARG A 59 -12.85 21.03 32.06
CA ARG A 59 -12.23 21.85 31.00
C ARG A 59 -10.88 22.42 31.44
N PRO A 60 -9.87 21.56 31.71
CA PRO A 60 -8.58 22.00 32.23
C PRO A 60 -7.84 22.96 31.29
N GLU A 61 -8.04 22.83 29.97
CA GLU A 61 -7.41 23.70 28.96
C GLU A 61 -7.93 25.14 29.02
N GLU A 62 -9.24 25.34 29.21
CA GLU A 62 -9.85 26.67 29.34
C GLU A 62 -9.43 27.34 30.67
N ALA A 63 -9.31 26.55 31.73
CA ALA A 63 -8.79 26.99 33.01
C ALA A 63 -7.30 27.40 32.94
N GLN A 64 -6.48 26.61 32.25
CA GLN A 64 -5.07 26.93 31.99
C GLN A 64 -4.94 28.20 31.13
N ALA A 65 -5.76 28.34 30.09
CA ALA A 65 -5.77 29.53 29.23
C ALA A 65 -6.20 30.79 29.99
N TRP A 66 -7.19 30.68 30.88
CA TRP A 66 -7.62 31.76 31.75
C TRP A 66 -6.52 32.14 32.75
N LEU A 67 -5.84 31.17 33.38
CA LEU A 67 -4.70 31.41 34.27
C LEU A 67 -3.56 32.12 33.53
N MET A 68 -3.20 31.67 32.33
CA MET A 68 -2.15 32.28 31.50
C MET A 68 -2.53 33.70 31.03
N LYS A 69 -3.81 33.94 30.73
CA LYS A 69 -4.35 35.28 30.43
C LYS A 69 -4.23 36.18 31.67
N TRP A 70 -4.53 35.67 32.87
CA TRP A 70 -4.49 36.43 34.12
C TRP A 70 -3.08 36.63 34.69
N GLU A 71 -2.14 35.71 34.51
CA GLU A 71 -0.73 35.90 34.88
C GLU A 71 -0.10 37.09 34.13
N ARG A 72 -0.60 37.39 32.92
CA ARG A 72 -0.22 38.62 32.19
C ARG A 72 -0.82 39.90 32.80
N PHE A 73 -1.94 39.82 33.52
CA PHE A 73 -2.63 40.97 34.11
C PHE A 73 -2.34 41.17 35.61
N ALA A 74 -1.96 40.13 36.36
CA ALA A 74 -1.91 40.16 37.82
C ALA A 74 -0.53 39.86 38.40
N LYS A 75 0.35 40.87 38.40
CA LYS A 75 1.52 40.92 39.29
C LYS A 75 1.27 41.67 40.62
N GLY A 76 0.03 42.00 41.01
CA GLY A 76 -0.18 42.80 42.22
C GLY A 76 -1.47 42.65 43.04
N GLN A 77 -2.63 42.34 42.45
CA GLN A 77 -3.91 42.53 43.16
C GLN A 77 -4.47 41.26 43.84
N LEU A 78 -4.22 40.06 43.33
CA LEU A 78 -4.77 38.82 43.90
C LEU A 78 -4.03 38.37 45.17
N SER A 79 -2.70 38.53 45.22
CA SER A 79 -1.89 38.29 46.42
C SER A 79 -2.23 39.26 47.55
N GLN A 80 -2.56 40.50 47.22
CA GLN A 80 -2.97 41.53 48.19
C GLN A 80 -4.40 41.29 48.73
N ALA A 81 -5.30 40.75 47.90
CA ALA A 81 -6.65 40.37 48.33
C ALA A 81 -6.63 39.17 49.29
N LEU A 82 -5.79 38.15 49.02
CA LEU A 82 -5.60 36.99 49.90
C LEU A 82 -4.90 37.37 51.22
N LEU A 83 -3.94 38.29 51.19
CA LEU A 83 -3.33 38.86 52.41
C LEU A 83 -4.33 39.64 53.26
N ARG A 84 -5.24 40.41 52.63
CA ARG A 84 -6.32 41.11 53.34
C ARG A 84 -7.36 40.15 53.94
N HIS A 85 -7.65 39.04 53.27
CA HIS A 85 -8.53 38.01 53.81
C HIS A 85 -7.88 37.27 55.00
N GLY A 86 -6.59 36.96 54.93
CA GLY A 86 -5.84 36.37 56.06
C GLY A 86 -5.74 37.31 57.27
N ALA A 87 -5.60 38.62 57.04
CA ALA A 87 -5.57 39.63 58.09
C ALA A 87 -6.95 39.83 58.75
N ALA A 88 -8.04 39.71 58.00
CA ALA A 88 -9.41 39.84 58.52
C ALA A 88 -9.85 38.65 59.39
N GLU A 89 -9.37 37.43 59.10
CA GLU A 89 -9.62 36.23 59.92
C GLU A 89 -8.98 36.33 61.32
N ARG A 90 -7.86 37.05 61.47
CA ARG A 90 -7.19 37.26 62.76
C ARG A 90 -7.91 38.26 63.68
N GLY A 91 -8.88 39.02 63.17
CA GLY A 91 -9.65 40.02 63.93
C GLY A 91 -10.86 39.46 64.69
N LYS A 92 -11.11 38.14 64.65
CA LYS A 92 -12.30 37.51 65.26
C LYS A 92 -12.25 37.32 66.79
N TYR A 93 -11.20 37.76 67.48
CA TYR A 93 -11.16 37.77 68.95
C TYR A 93 -10.68 39.12 69.50
N GLY A 94 -11.61 39.90 70.06
CA GLY A 94 -11.29 41.01 70.96
C GLY A 94 -11.97 42.33 70.63
N LYS A 95 -13.14 42.57 71.23
CA LYS A 95 -13.68 43.91 71.44
C LYS A 95 -12.69 44.70 72.31
N THR A 96 -11.89 45.58 71.72
CA THR A 96 -11.45 46.85 72.35
C THR A 96 -10.85 47.75 71.28
N THR A 97 -11.19 49.04 71.39
CA THR A 97 -10.72 50.15 70.58
C THR A 97 -9.22 50.35 70.74
N TRP A 98 -8.42 49.69 69.90
CA TRP A 98 -7.00 49.98 69.74
C TRP A 98 -6.63 49.89 68.26
N ARG A 99 -6.25 51.04 67.67
CA ARG A 99 -5.68 51.08 66.33
C ARG A 99 -4.16 51.00 66.45
N PHE A 100 -3.57 49.96 65.89
CA PHE A 100 -2.12 49.92 65.65
C PHE A 100 -1.82 50.75 64.39
N SER A 101 -0.84 51.64 64.48
CA SER A 101 -0.12 52.12 63.31
C SER A 101 1.15 51.29 63.15
N GLU A 102 1.68 51.28 61.93
CA GLU A 102 2.76 50.42 61.41
C GLU A 102 4.10 50.47 62.19
N ALA A 103 4.21 51.27 63.25
CA ALA A 103 5.43 51.47 64.05
C ALA A 103 5.36 50.99 65.52
N GLY A 104 4.30 50.33 65.98
CA GLY A 104 4.34 49.55 67.23
C GLY A 104 4.59 50.30 68.56
N LEU A 105 4.30 51.60 68.67
CA LEU A 105 4.40 52.36 69.92
C LEU A 105 3.02 52.82 70.42
N LEU A 106 2.66 52.37 71.62
CA LEU A 106 1.49 52.80 72.38
C LEU A 106 1.69 54.24 72.87
N ARG A 107 0.75 55.15 72.61
CA ARG A 107 0.59 56.37 73.42
C ARG A 107 -0.79 56.36 74.04
N GLY A 108 -0.83 56.29 75.37
CA GLY A 108 -1.97 56.78 76.14
C GLY A 108 -2.02 58.31 76.08
N GLU A 109 -3.20 58.88 76.27
CA GLU A 109 -3.42 60.33 76.25
C GLU A 109 -2.53 61.03 77.30
N PRO A 110 -1.82 62.11 76.92
CA PRO A 110 -0.97 62.87 77.83
C PRO A 110 -1.84 63.84 78.64
N GLY A 111 -2.26 63.43 79.83
CA GLY A 111 -2.64 64.33 80.91
C GLY A 111 -1.42 64.52 81.81
N ASP A 112 -0.91 65.75 81.84
CA ASP A 112 0.18 66.27 82.67
C ASP A 112 1.61 65.87 82.23
N SER A 113 2.50 66.86 82.26
CA SER A 113 3.82 66.78 81.65
C SER A 113 4.74 65.84 82.45
N ALA A 114 5.59 65.06 81.76
CA ALA A 114 6.58 64.20 82.41
C ALA A 114 7.49 64.98 83.39
N GLU A 115 7.67 66.28 83.15
CA GLU A 115 8.41 67.22 84.00
C GLU A 115 7.71 67.46 85.36
N GLU A 116 6.38 67.47 85.43
CA GLU A 116 5.62 67.65 86.69
C GLU A 116 5.65 66.39 87.58
N HIS A 117 5.73 65.21 86.96
CA HIS A 117 5.92 63.94 87.67
C HIS A 117 7.34 63.80 88.23
N GLU A 118 8.36 64.20 87.45
CA GLU A 118 9.75 64.21 87.92
C GLU A 118 9.95 65.23 89.06
N HIS A 119 9.28 66.38 89.00
CA HIS A 119 9.36 67.40 90.04
C HIS A 119 8.69 66.96 91.36
N HIS A 120 7.53 66.29 91.29
CA HIS A 120 6.88 65.72 92.48
C HIS A 120 7.67 64.56 93.09
N ALA A 121 8.27 63.70 92.26
CA ALA A 121 9.14 62.62 92.74
C ALA A 121 10.40 63.15 93.42
N ALA A 122 11.04 64.17 92.84
CA ALA A 122 12.20 64.85 93.43
C ALA A 122 11.84 65.53 94.77
N TRP A 123 10.67 66.16 94.88
CA TRP A 123 10.19 66.76 96.13
C TRP A 123 9.94 65.73 97.23
N TYR A 124 9.33 64.58 96.89
CA TYR A 124 9.10 63.48 97.83
C TYR A 124 10.40 62.84 98.33
N LEU A 125 11.42 62.70 97.47
CA LEU A 125 12.71 62.11 97.81
C LEU A 125 13.62 63.01 98.67
N GLN A 126 13.37 64.33 98.71
CA GLN A 126 14.10 65.26 99.56
C GLN A 126 13.62 65.27 101.02
N GLN A 127 12.49 64.62 101.33
CA GLN A 127 11.98 64.53 102.70
C GLN A 127 12.91 63.65 103.56
N PRO A 128 13.50 64.15 104.66
CA PRO A 128 14.53 63.42 105.42
C PRO A 128 14.10 62.04 105.93
N HIS A 129 12.81 61.88 106.25
CA HIS A 129 12.24 60.62 106.72
C HIS A 129 12.01 59.61 105.59
N ILE A 130 11.73 60.08 104.37
CA ILE A 130 11.69 59.24 103.16
C ILE A 130 13.12 58.77 102.85
N HIS A 131 14.10 59.68 102.89
CA HIS A 131 15.49 59.35 102.61
C HIS A 131 16.09 58.35 103.62
N ALA A 132 15.75 58.46 104.91
CA ALA A 132 16.16 57.51 105.94
C ALA A 132 15.52 56.13 105.73
N ARG A 133 14.22 56.10 105.42
CA ARG A 133 13.48 54.86 105.15
C ARG A 133 13.92 54.18 103.85
N CYS A 134 14.25 54.95 102.81
CA CYS A 134 14.84 54.44 101.58
C CYS A 134 16.23 53.83 101.82
N ARG A 135 17.04 54.44 102.71
CA ARG A 135 18.36 53.92 103.07
C ARG A 135 18.26 52.62 103.88
N GLU A 136 17.38 52.57 104.88
CA GLU A 136 17.11 51.36 105.66
C GLU A 136 16.55 50.23 104.78
N LEU A 137 15.65 50.55 103.85
CA LEU A 137 15.15 49.57 102.88
C LEU A 137 16.26 49.09 101.92
N ALA A 138 17.15 49.98 101.48
CA ALA A 138 18.29 49.62 100.64
C ALA A 138 19.28 48.70 101.39
N GLU A 139 19.60 49.00 102.65
CA GLU A 139 20.49 48.18 103.48
C GLU A 139 19.86 46.81 103.81
N ARG A 140 18.54 46.76 104.05
CA ARG A 140 17.81 45.49 104.25
C ARG A 140 17.67 44.67 102.98
N LEU A 141 17.58 45.31 101.81
CA LEU A 141 17.61 44.64 100.51
C LEU A 141 19.00 44.06 100.25
N GLU A 142 20.08 44.83 100.44
CA GLU A 142 21.46 44.32 100.30
C GLU A 142 21.78 43.15 101.25
N ALA A 143 21.31 43.20 102.50
CA ALA A 143 21.53 42.13 103.48
C ALA A 143 20.70 40.85 103.19
N ALA A 144 19.51 40.99 102.61
CA ALA A 144 18.67 39.86 102.19
C ALA A 144 19.12 39.26 100.84
N ASP A 145 19.79 40.06 100.00
CA ASP A 145 20.16 39.68 98.64
C ASP A 145 21.35 38.70 98.56
N GLY A 146 22.19 38.55 99.60
CA GLY A 146 23.42 37.74 99.50
C GLY A 146 23.22 36.25 99.17
N PRO A 147 22.65 35.44 100.08
CA PRO A 147 22.56 33.98 99.88
C PRO A 147 21.40 33.55 98.97
N GLU A 148 20.27 34.27 98.99
CA GLU A 148 19.10 33.91 98.18
C GLU A 148 19.29 34.27 96.69
N MET A 149 19.93 35.41 96.37
CA MET A 149 20.23 35.74 94.98
C MET A 149 21.27 34.81 94.38
N ASN A 150 22.25 34.33 95.16
CA ASN A 150 23.21 33.34 94.69
C ASN A 150 22.53 32.01 94.35
N SER A 151 21.60 31.53 95.19
CA SER A 151 20.80 30.32 94.88
C SER A 151 19.90 30.51 93.66
N LYS A 152 19.24 31.67 93.53
CA LYS A 152 18.42 32.01 92.36
C LYS A 152 19.25 32.13 91.09
N ARG A 153 20.45 32.71 91.16
CA ARG A 153 21.39 32.82 90.04
C ARG A 153 21.86 31.44 89.59
N GLN A 154 22.23 30.55 90.51
CA GLN A 154 22.62 29.18 90.16
C GLN A 154 21.47 28.42 89.50
N LYS A 155 20.25 28.49 90.04
CA LYS A 155 19.06 27.86 89.43
C LYS A 155 18.78 28.41 88.03
N LEU A 156 18.92 29.73 87.83
CA LEU A 156 18.74 30.35 86.52
C LEU A 156 19.83 29.88 85.53
N GLU A 157 21.06 29.69 86.00
CA GLU A 157 22.15 29.15 85.18
C GLU A 157 21.93 27.68 84.78
N GLU A 158 21.45 26.85 85.72
CA GLU A 158 21.05 25.47 85.46
C GLU A 158 19.86 25.39 84.48
N GLU A 159 18.83 26.21 84.68
CA GLU A 159 17.67 26.29 83.79
C GLU A 159 18.04 26.78 82.39
N THR A 160 18.88 27.82 82.28
CA THR A 160 19.35 28.29 80.97
C THR A 160 20.24 27.26 80.29
N SER A 161 21.04 26.49 81.03
CA SER A 161 21.83 25.39 80.49
C SER A 161 20.95 24.23 79.99
N LEU A 162 19.92 23.85 80.75
CA LEU A 162 18.92 22.86 80.34
C LEU A 162 18.14 23.32 79.12
N ARG A 163 17.74 24.60 79.06
CA ARG A 163 17.05 25.18 77.91
C ARG A 163 17.93 25.13 76.66
N ARG A 164 19.21 25.50 76.76
CA ARG A 164 20.15 25.38 75.62
C ARG A 164 20.29 23.93 75.14
N ARG A 165 20.34 22.96 76.06
CA ARG A 165 20.39 21.54 75.71
C ARG A 165 19.12 21.09 74.98
N LEU A 166 17.94 21.44 75.49
CA LEU A 166 16.66 21.11 74.86
C LEU A 166 16.50 21.81 73.49
N GLU A 167 16.95 23.05 73.36
CA GLU A 167 16.96 23.77 72.07
C GLU A 167 17.89 23.08 71.06
N ALA A 168 19.07 22.61 71.49
CA ALA A 168 19.97 21.84 70.64
C ALA A 168 19.38 20.47 70.23
N GLU A 169 18.72 19.76 71.15
CA GLU A 169 18.01 18.50 70.84
C GLU A 169 16.83 18.73 69.88
N LEU A 170 16.09 19.83 70.05
CA LEU A 170 15.01 20.22 69.14
C LEU A 170 15.55 20.55 67.74
N GLN A 171 16.63 21.33 67.63
CA GLN A 171 17.27 21.63 66.36
C GLN A 171 17.78 20.35 65.68
N LYS A 172 18.37 19.43 66.45
CA LYS A 172 18.80 18.13 65.94
C LYS A 172 17.63 17.32 65.40
N SER A 173 16.53 17.22 66.15
CA SER A 173 15.33 16.50 65.72
C SER A 173 14.69 17.14 64.48
N GLN A 174 14.68 18.47 64.38
CA GLN A 174 14.22 19.18 63.18
C GLN A 174 15.07 18.85 61.96
N GLU A 175 16.40 18.81 62.12
CA GLU A 175 17.30 18.46 61.03
C GLU A 175 17.15 17.01 60.58
N GLU A 176 17.04 16.07 61.53
CA GLU A 176 16.71 14.67 61.23
C GLU A 176 15.36 14.56 60.49
N GLY A 177 14.35 15.33 60.92
CA GLY A 177 13.06 15.42 60.24
C GLY A 177 13.16 15.92 58.80
N ARG A 178 13.99 16.95 58.54
CA ARG A 178 14.27 17.43 57.17
C ARG A 178 14.97 16.37 56.33
N GLN A 179 15.95 15.66 56.88
CA GLN A 179 16.65 14.59 56.17
C GLN A 179 15.72 13.44 55.80
N VAL A 180 14.82 13.03 56.70
CA VAL A 180 13.79 12.02 56.41
C VAL A 180 12.82 12.52 55.34
N SER A 181 12.36 13.78 55.43
CA SER A 181 11.48 14.38 54.43
C SER A 181 12.12 14.44 53.05
N ASN A 182 13.40 14.81 52.97
CA ASN A 182 14.15 14.82 51.71
C ASN A 182 14.32 13.41 51.12
N ARG A 183 14.58 12.40 51.96
CA ARG A 183 14.66 10.99 51.52
C ARG A 183 13.31 10.47 51.02
N LEU A 184 12.22 10.85 51.67
CA LEU A 184 10.86 10.50 51.25
C LEU A 184 10.53 11.12 49.90
N ALA A 185 10.79 12.42 49.72
CA ALA A 185 10.59 13.10 48.43
C ALA A 185 11.42 12.46 47.30
N ALA A 186 12.69 12.10 47.57
CA ALA A 186 13.51 11.39 46.60
C ALA A 186 12.96 9.99 46.25
N ALA A 187 12.43 9.26 47.23
CA ALA A 187 11.80 7.96 47.01
C ALA A 187 10.49 8.08 46.21
N GLU A 188 9.67 9.11 46.47
CA GLU A 188 8.45 9.39 45.72
C GLU A 188 8.75 9.68 44.25
N VAL A 189 9.77 10.49 43.97
CA VAL A 189 10.23 10.75 42.58
C VAL A 189 10.69 9.46 41.91
N GLN A 190 11.43 8.59 42.61
CA GLN A 190 11.85 7.30 42.05
C GLN A 190 10.68 6.36 41.76
N VAL A 191 9.68 6.31 42.65
CA VAL A 191 8.47 5.50 42.43
C VAL A 191 7.67 6.04 41.25
N SER A 192 7.54 7.36 41.13
CA SER A 192 6.88 8.00 39.98
C SER A 192 7.61 7.68 38.67
N SER A 193 8.94 7.78 38.62
CA SER A 193 9.75 7.39 37.46
C SER A 193 9.51 5.93 37.08
N LYS A 194 9.61 5.00 38.03
CA LYS A 194 9.37 3.57 37.78
C LYS A 194 7.94 3.26 37.34
N ALA A 195 6.95 4.00 37.82
CA ALA A 195 5.57 3.86 37.35
C ALA A 195 5.43 4.25 35.87
N THR A 196 6.09 5.34 35.45
CA THR A 196 6.11 5.74 34.03
C THR A 196 6.84 4.73 33.15
N GLU A 197 7.95 4.16 33.61
CA GLU A 197 8.68 3.10 32.91
C GLU A 197 7.84 1.83 32.76
N LEU A 198 7.13 1.42 33.82
CA LEU A 198 6.22 0.27 33.77
C LEU A 198 5.08 0.49 32.79
N GLN A 199 4.49 1.69 32.77
CA GLN A 199 3.43 2.04 31.83
C GLN A 199 3.93 2.03 30.38
N ALA A 200 5.14 2.54 30.12
CA ALA A 200 5.77 2.47 28.81
C ALA A 200 6.00 1.01 28.37
N ALA A 201 6.57 0.17 29.24
CA ALA A 201 6.79 -1.25 28.96
C ALA A 201 5.47 -2.02 28.71
N GLN A 202 4.39 -1.67 29.43
CA GLN A 202 3.07 -2.24 29.18
C GLN A 202 2.50 -1.83 27.82
N SER A 203 2.69 -0.57 27.41
CA SER A 203 2.26 -0.10 26.08
C SER A 203 3.04 -0.76 24.94
N GLU A 204 4.34 -0.97 25.11
CA GLU A 204 5.18 -1.69 24.14
C GLU A 204 4.80 -3.17 24.06
N SER A 205 4.51 -3.81 25.19
CA SER A 205 4.02 -5.20 25.25
C SER A 205 2.68 -5.35 24.54
N ALA A 206 1.75 -4.41 24.72
CA ALA A 206 0.46 -4.41 24.02
C ALA A 206 0.66 -4.25 22.50
N LYS A 207 1.54 -3.35 22.07
CA LYS A 207 1.88 -3.17 20.64
C LYS A 207 2.53 -4.42 20.04
N CYS A 208 3.43 -5.07 20.78
CA CYS A 208 4.05 -6.33 20.35
C CYS A 208 3.00 -7.45 20.22
N LYS A 209 2.03 -7.52 21.13
CA LYS A 209 0.92 -8.48 21.04
C LYS A 209 0.06 -8.26 19.78
N GLU A 210 -0.29 -7.02 19.47
CA GLU A 210 -1.04 -6.67 18.26
C GLU A 210 -0.30 -7.08 16.98
N GLN A 211 1.02 -6.80 16.92
CA GLN A 211 1.87 -7.23 15.80
C GLN A 211 1.92 -8.76 15.65
N CYS A 212 1.99 -9.51 16.75
CA CYS A 212 1.94 -10.97 16.72
C CYS A 212 0.59 -11.50 16.20
N GLU A 213 -0.53 -10.89 16.60
CA GLU A 213 -1.86 -11.25 16.11
C GLU A 213 -2.02 -10.93 14.62
N GLU A 214 -1.50 -9.79 14.16
CA GLU A 214 -1.47 -9.43 12.74
C GLU A 214 -0.65 -10.42 11.91
N LEU A 215 0.54 -10.80 12.38
CA LEU A 215 1.39 -11.79 11.70
C LEU A 215 0.73 -13.18 11.67
N ALA A 216 0.03 -13.57 12.73
CA ALA A 216 -0.73 -14.82 12.76
C ALA A 216 -1.85 -14.81 11.71
N ASN A 217 -2.59 -13.70 11.58
CA ASN A 217 -3.64 -13.54 10.57
C ASN A 217 -3.08 -13.56 9.14
N ARG A 218 -1.95 -12.87 8.90
CA ARG A 218 -1.26 -12.88 7.60
C ARG A 218 -0.78 -14.29 7.23
N THR A 219 -0.26 -15.04 8.20
CA THR A 219 0.19 -16.42 8.00
C THR A 219 -0.99 -17.33 7.65
N ALA A 220 -2.11 -17.23 8.38
CA ALA A 220 -3.32 -18.00 8.09
C ALA A 220 -3.90 -17.68 6.70
N ALA A 221 -3.90 -16.41 6.29
CA ALA A 221 -4.32 -16.01 4.95
C ALA A 221 -3.40 -16.57 3.86
N ALA A 222 -2.08 -16.54 4.07
CA ALA A 222 -1.10 -17.13 3.14
C ALA A 222 -1.25 -18.65 3.02
N GLU A 223 -1.52 -19.35 4.12
CA GLU A 223 -1.80 -20.79 4.11
C GLU A 223 -3.08 -21.13 3.34
N SER A 224 -4.12 -20.32 3.51
CA SER A 224 -5.38 -20.46 2.76
C SER A 224 -5.17 -20.27 1.26
N ALA A 225 -4.45 -19.22 0.85
CA ALA A 225 -4.11 -18.98 -0.55
C ALA A 225 -3.25 -20.12 -1.15
N ALA A 226 -2.29 -20.64 -0.38
CA ALA A 226 -1.49 -21.79 -0.81
C ALA A 226 -2.33 -23.07 -0.97
N ALA A 227 -3.35 -23.28 -0.12
CA ALA A 227 -4.27 -24.40 -0.24
C ALA A 227 -5.13 -24.29 -1.52
N GLU A 228 -5.61 -23.08 -1.84
CA GLU A 228 -6.35 -22.81 -3.07
C GLU A 228 -5.50 -23.06 -4.33
N MET A 229 -4.26 -22.54 -4.37
CA MET A 229 -3.35 -22.79 -5.49
C MET A 229 -3.05 -24.29 -5.66
N ARG A 230 -2.87 -25.05 -4.57
CA ARG A 230 -2.71 -26.51 -4.63
C ARG A 230 -3.95 -27.22 -5.16
N GLN A 231 -5.15 -26.71 -4.90
CA GLN A 231 -6.39 -27.24 -5.47
C GLN A 231 -6.48 -26.96 -6.97
N GLN A 232 -6.17 -25.74 -7.41
CA GLN A 232 -6.14 -25.37 -8.83
C GLN A 232 -5.11 -26.21 -9.60
N LEU A 233 -3.93 -26.44 -9.04
CA LEU A 233 -2.90 -27.30 -9.64
C LEU A 233 -3.41 -28.73 -9.85
N ARG A 234 -4.09 -29.32 -8.85
CA ARG A 234 -4.69 -30.65 -8.97
C ARG A 234 -5.75 -30.72 -10.06
N GLN A 235 -6.60 -29.69 -10.18
CA GLN A 235 -7.61 -29.62 -11.24
C GLN A 235 -6.97 -29.50 -12.63
N LEU A 236 -5.89 -28.73 -12.76
CA LEU A 236 -5.14 -28.61 -14.01
C LEU A 236 -4.48 -29.94 -14.39
N GLN A 237 -3.90 -30.66 -13.43
CA GLN A 237 -3.33 -31.99 -13.66
C GLN A 237 -4.39 -33.00 -14.12
N GLU A 238 -5.58 -32.99 -13.51
CA GLU A 238 -6.68 -33.85 -13.95
C GLU A 238 -7.14 -33.52 -15.38
N LYS A 239 -7.26 -32.22 -15.71
CA LYS A 239 -7.59 -31.77 -17.07
C LYS A 239 -6.51 -32.17 -18.07
N HIS A 240 -5.23 -32.07 -17.69
CA HIS A 240 -4.11 -32.50 -18.52
C HIS A 240 -4.18 -34.01 -18.79
N SER A 241 -4.40 -34.83 -17.76
CA SER A 241 -4.58 -36.30 -17.91
C SER A 241 -5.71 -36.62 -18.89
N LYS A 242 -6.88 -35.98 -18.74
CA LYS A 242 -8.02 -36.17 -19.67
C LYS A 242 -7.72 -35.70 -21.09
N CYS A 243 -6.94 -34.63 -21.25
CA CYS A 243 -6.52 -34.15 -22.56
C CYS A 243 -5.58 -35.17 -23.22
N GLN A 244 -4.61 -35.68 -22.46
CA GLN A 244 -3.68 -36.69 -22.91
C GLN A 244 -4.40 -37.99 -23.34
N GLU A 245 -5.34 -38.50 -22.54
CA GLU A 245 -6.17 -39.67 -22.90
C GLU A 245 -6.92 -39.44 -24.23
N ARG A 246 -7.46 -38.25 -24.47
CA ARG A 246 -8.14 -37.91 -25.73
C ARG A 246 -7.17 -37.84 -26.92
N CYS A 247 -5.96 -37.33 -26.70
CA CYS A 247 -4.92 -37.32 -27.73
C CYS A 247 -4.51 -38.74 -28.11
N GLU A 248 -4.32 -39.62 -27.12
CA GLU A 248 -4.02 -41.03 -27.34
C GLU A 248 -5.16 -41.75 -28.06
N GLU A 249 -6.43 -41.47 -27.70
CA GLU A 249 -7.61 -42.01 -28.39
C GLU A 249 -7.67 -41.54 -29.86
N LEU A 250 -7.40 -40.26 -30.12
CA LEU A 250 -7.39 -39.73 -31.49
C LEU A 250 -6.25 -40.32 -32.33
N LEU A 251 -5.07 -40.51 -31.75
CA LEU A 251 -3.95 -41.17 -32.41
C LEU A 251 -4.32 -42.61 -32.80
N ALA A 252 -4.89 -43.38 -31.87
CA ALA A 252 -5.33 -44.76 -32.15
C ALA A 252 -6.39 -44.82 -33.27
N ARG A 253 -7.31 -43.84 -33.33
CA ARG A 253 -8.31 -43.75 -34.42
C ARG A 253 -7.67 -43.43 -35.76
N LEU A 254 -6.69 -42.52 -35.80
CA LEU A 254 -5.97 -42.18 -37.03
C LEU A 254 -5.14 -43.36 -37.54
N GLU A 255 -4.50 -44.11 -36.65
CA GLU A 255 -3.78 -45.33 -37.01
C GLU A 255 -4.73 -46.41 -37.58
N ALA A 256 -5.88 -46.63 -36.95
CA ALA A 256 -6.89 -47.55 -37.47
C ALA A 256 -7.43 -47.12 -38.85
N GLU A 257 -7.70 -45.83 -39.04
CA GLU A 257 -8.15 -45.29 -40.34
C GLU A 257 -7.06 -45.42 -41.42
N ALA A 258 -5.79 -45.25 -41.07
CA ALA A 258 -4.67 -45.46 -41.98
C ALA A 258 -4.56 -46.93 -42.44
N VAL A 259 -4.79 -47.90 -41.54
CA VAL A 259 -4.81 -49.33 -41.88
C VAL A 259 -5.97 -49.66 -42.82
N GLU A 260 -7.17 -49.15 -42.55
CA GLU A 260 -8.34 -49.32 -43.43
C GLU A 260 -8.13 -48.68 -44.81
N HIS A 261 -7.49 -47.51 -44.86
CA HIS A 261 -7.12 -46.86 -46.12
C HIS A 261 -6.11 -47.71 -46.91
N ALA A 262 -5.09 -48.25 -46.26
CA ALA A 262 -4.11 -49.13 -46.90
C ALA A 262 -4.77 -50.40 -47.48
N SER A 263 -5.66 -51.05 -46.73
CA SER A 263 -6.46 -52.19 -47.18
C SER A 263 -7.35 -51.85 -48.39
N SER A 264 -8.01 -50.69 -48.35
CA SER A 264 -8.85 -50.22 -49.45
C SER A 264 -8.03 -49.93 -50.72
N GLN A 265 -6.83 -49.38 -50.57
CA GLN A 265 -5.90 -49.10 -51.68
C GLN A 265 -5.34 -50.38 -52.30
N GLU A 266 -5.04 -51.40 -51.49
CA GLU A 266 -4.63 -52.73 -51.98
C GLU A 266 -5.76 -53.37 -52.79
N ARG A 267 -7.00 -53.35 -52.28
CA ARG A 267 -8.17 -53.87 -53.00
C ARG A 267 -8.42 -53.16 -54.33
N LEU A 268 -8.23 -51.84 -54.38
CA LEU A 268 -8.34 -51.07 -55.62
C LEU A 268 -7.25 -51.49 -56.62
N SER A 269 -6.00 -51.63 -56.17
CA SER A 269 -4.88 -52.05 -57.00
C SER A 269 -5.11 -53.45 -57.59
N GLN A 270 -5.66 -54.38 -56.79
CA GLN A 270 -6.03 -55.71 -57.26
C GLN A 270 -7.13 -55.66 -58.33
N ALA A 271 -8.19 -54.89 -58.08
CA ALA A 271 -9.29 -54.74 -59.04
C ALA A 271 -8.83 -54.10 -60.37
N GLU A 272 -7.89 -53.15 -60.31
CA GLU A 272 -7.28 -52.55 -61.51
C GLU A 272 -6.45 -53.57 -62.30
N SER A 273 -5.66 -54.42 -61.62
CA SER A 273 -4.92 -55.52 -62.25
C SER A 273 -5.85 -56.53 -62.91
N ASP A 274 -6.93 -56.94 -62.22
CA ASP A 274 -7.91 -57.88 -62.76
C ASP A 274 -8.62 -57.31 -63.99
N ALA A 275 -8.96 -56.02 -63.97
CA ALA A 275 -9.57 -55.32 -65.10
C ALA A 275 -8.61 -55.27 -66.31
N ALA A 276 -7.32 -54.99 -66.08
CA ALA A 276 -6.31 -55.01 -67.13
C ALA A 276 -6.13 -56.41 -67.73
N GLY A 277 -6.14 -57.46 -66.89
CA GLY A 277 -6.10 -58.85 -67.34
C GLY A 277 -7.27 -59.21 -68.26
N LYS A 278 -8.50 -58.84 -67.86
CA LYS A 278 -9.70 -59.03 -68.70
C LYS A 278 -9.61 -58.27 -70.03
N GLU A 279 -9.07 -57.06 -70.05
CA GLU A 279 -8.90 -56.28 -71.28
C GLU A 279 -7.96 -56.97 -72.28
N VAL A 280 -6.86 -57.57 -71.80
CA VAL A 280 -5.94 -58.35 -72.64
C VAL A 280 -6.64 -59.59 -73.21
N GLU A 281 -7.41 -60.32 -72.39
CA GLU A 281 -8.15 -61.50 -72.82
C GLU A 281 -9.22 -61.17 -73.88
N LEU A 282 -9.90 -60.04 -73.73
CA LEU A 282 -10.82 -59.53 -74.74
C LEU A 282 -10.13 -59.17 -76.04
N ARG A 283 -8.94 -58.54 -76.01
CA ARG A 283 -8.16 -58.29 -77.23
C ARG A 283 -7.78 -59.60 -77.92
N ARG A 284 -7.34 -60.60 -77.16
CA ARG A 284 -7.04 -61.95 -77.69
C ARG A 284 -8.25 -62.57 -78.37
N LEU A 285 -9.42 -62.56 -77.71
CA LEU A 285 -10.66 -63.10 -78.26
C LEU A 285 -11.17 -62.31 -79.46
N GLN A 286 -10.94 -60.99 -79.49
CA GLN A 286 -11.22 -60.15 -80.65
C GLN A 286 -10.35 -60.54 -81.84
N GLU A 287 -9.04 -60.75 -81.65
CA GLU A 287 -8.11 -61.23 -82.67
C GLU A 287 -8.46 -62.65 -83.16
N GLU A 288 -8.78 -63.57 -82.24
CA GLU A 288 -9.26 -64.91 -82.59
C GLU A 288 -10.54 -64.83 -83.44
N SER A 289 -11.52 -64.01 -83.06
CA SER A 289 -12.77 -63.80 -83.81
C SER A 289 -12.53 -63.21 -85.20
N ARG A 290 -11.52 -62.33 -85.33
CA ARG A 290 -11.10 -61.77 -86.61
C ARG A 290 -10.47 -62.85 -87.48
N GLY A 291 -9.58 -63.66 -86.93
CA GLY A 291 -8.96 -64.79 -87.63
C GLY A 291 -9.98 -65.85 -88.07
N PHE A 292 -11.01 -66.13 -87.25
CA PHE A 292 -12.13 -67.00 -87.66
C PHE A 292 -12.90 -66.42 -88.85
N ARG A 293 -13.23 -65.12 -88.82
CA ARG A 293 -13.89 -64.45 -89.95
C ARG A 293 -13.08 -64.53 -91.24
N GLU A 294 -11.77 -64.26 -91.16
CA GLU A 294 -10.86 -64.34 -92.31
C GLU A 294 -10.78 -65.78 -92.87
N ARG A 295 -10.75 -66.80 -91.99
CA ARG A 295 -10.83 -68.21 -92.42
C ARG A 295 -12.16 -68.58 -93.06
N CYS A 296 -13.29 -68.11 -92.55
CA CYS A 296 -14.60 -68.34 -93.16
C CYS A 296 -14.66 -67.70 -94.55
N GLN A 297 -14.20 -66.45 -94.71
CA GLN A 297 -14.15 -65.77 -96.01
C GLN A 297 -13.21 -66.49 -97.00
N LEU A 298 -12.07 -66.98 -96.54
CA LEU A 298 -11.14 -67.76 -97.38
C LEU A 298 -11.72 -69.11 -97.78
N ALA A 299 -12.44 -69.78 -96.88
CA ALA A 299 -13.13 -71.02 -97.15
C ALA A 299 -14.26 -70.78 -98.16
N GLU A 300 -15.11 -69.78 -97.96
CA GLU A 300 -16.11 -69.32 -98.94
C GLU A 300 -15.49 -69.05 -100.32
N ALA A 301 -14.33 -68.40 -100.37
CA ALA A 301 -13.60 -68.15 -101.62
C ALA A 301 -13.04 -69.43 -102.28
N ARG A 302 -12.49 -70.36 -101.51
CA ARG A 302 -12.02 -71.67 -102.02
C ARG A 302 -13.17 -72.57 -102.46
N PHE A 303 -14.33 -72.46 -101.82
CA PHE A 303 -15.53 -73.23 -102.15
C PHE A 303 -16.26 -72.72 -103.39
N ALA A 304 -16.03 -71.47 -103.80
CA ALA A 304 -16.46 -70.98 -105.11
C ALA A 304 -15.79 -71.73 -106.30
N GLU A 305 -14.69 -72.47 -106.05
CA GLU A 305 -13.91 -73.17 -107.09
C GLU A 305 -14.09 -74.71 -107.11
N ALA A 306 -14.70 -75.35 -106.11
CA ALA A 306 -14.79 -76.83 -106.03
C ALA A 306 -16.23 -77.34 -105.75
N GLY A 307 -16.86 -77.93 -106.78
CA GLY A 307 -18.24 -78.42 -106.75
C GLY A 307 -18.43 -79.80 -106.09
N SER A 308 -18.43 -79.87 -104.76
CA SER A 308 -18.95 -81.04 -104.01
C SER A 308 -19.82 -80.57 -102.84
N GLN A 309 -21.14 -80.60 -103.04
CA GLN A 309 -22.14 -79.85 -102.27
C GLN A 309 -22.50 -80.44 -100.88
N ALA A 310 -22.18 -81.71 -100.61
CA ALA A 310 -22.68 -82.42 -99.42
C ALA A 310 -21.75 -82.35 -98.19
N GLU A 311 -20.43 -82.53 -98.36
CA GLU A 311 -19.45 -82.26 -97.29
C GLU A 311 -19.43 -80.76 -96.93
N LEU A 312 -19.75 -79.92 -97.92
CA LEU A 312 -19.82 -78.46 -97.87
C LEU A 312 -20.88 -77.93 -96.90
N GLN A 313 -22.07 -78.55 -96.87
CA GLN A 313 -23.12 -78.14 -95.94
C GLN A 313 -22.78 -78.52 -94.50
N LEU A 314 -22.03 -79.62 -94.30
CA LEU A 314 -21.65 -80.06 -92.97
C LEU A 314 -20.54 -79.17 -92.39
N GLU A 315 -19.50 -78.84 -93.17
CA GLU A 315 -18.42 -77.94 -92.71
C GLU A 315 -18.93 -76.51 -92.46
N ASN A 316 -19.79 -75.96 -93.34
CA ASN A 316 -20.39 -74.65 -93.10
C ASN A 316 -21.27 -74.65 -91.84
N ALA A 317 -22.09 -75.70 -91.63
CA ALA A 317 -22.90 -75.80 -90.42
C ALA A 317 -22.04 -75.89 -89.15
N VAL A 318 -20.88 -76.57 -89.20
CA VAL A 318 -19.96 -76.66 -88.06
C VAL A 318 -19.28 -75.31 -87.80
N LEU A 319 -18.80 -74.62 -88.83
CA LEU A 319 -18.17 -73.30 -88.70
C LEU A 319 -19.16 -72.23 -88.24
N GLN A 320 -20.38 -72.26 -88.74
CA GLN A 320 -21.44 -71.34 -88.36
C GLN A 320 -21.86 -71.56 -86.90
N LYS A 321 -21.97 -72.81 -86.46
CA LYS A 321 -22.20 -73.14 -85.04
C LYS A 321 -21.04 -72.71 -84.14
N GLN A 322 -19.79 -72.81 -84.60
CA GLN A 322 -18.63 -72.30 -83.85
C GLN A 322 -18.60 -70.77 -83.81
N LEU A 323 -19.01 -70.10 -84.88
CA LEU A 323 -19.13 -68.64 -84.93
C LEU A 323 -20.20 -68.15 -83.96
N GLU A 324 -21.40 -68.74 -83.97
CA GLU A 324 -22.49 -68.41 -83.04
C GLU A 324 -22.06 -68.64 -81.59
N LYS A 325 -21.31 -69.73 -81.31
CA LYS A 325 -20.75 -69.99 -79.98
C LYS A 325 -19.75 -68.91 -79.58
N ALA A 326 -18.82 -68.55 -80.45
CA ALA A 326 -17.83 -67.50 -80.17
C ALA A 326 -18.47 -66.11 -80.00
N GLU A 327 -19.52 -65.81 -80.77
CA GLU A 327 -20.29 -64.57 -80.62
C GLU A 327 -21.09 -64.55 -79.32
N ALA A 328 -21.68 -65.68 -78.90
CA ALA A 328 -22.35 -65.81 -77.61
C ALA A 328 -21.37 -65.65 -76.43
N GLU A 329 -20.18 -66.25 -76.51
CA GLU A 329 -19.13 -66.09 -75.50
C GLU A 329 -18.63 -64.64 -75.43
N ARG A 330 -18.44 -63.99 -76.59
CA ARG A 330 -18.09 -62.56 -76.66
C ARG A 330 -19.18 -61.67 -76.08
N ALA A 331 -20.46 -61.95 -76.36
CA ALA A 331 -21.58 -61.22 -75.78
C ALA A 331 -21.63 -61.40 -74.25
N GLY A 332 -21.37 -62.61 -73.75
CA GLY A 332 -21.28 -62.91 -72.31
C GLY A 332 -20.18 -62.11 -71.61
N MET A 333 -18.97 -62.05 -72.18
CA MET A 333 -17.88 -61.25 -71.61
C MET A 333 -18.12 -59.74 -71.66
N LEU A 334 -18.73 -59.23 -72.76
CA LEU A 334 -19.10 -57.82 -72.84
C LEU A 334 -20.14 -57.45 -71.78
N GLY A 335 -21.06 -58.36 -71.45
CA GLY A 335 -21.95 -58.22 -70.30
C GLY A 335 -21.17 -58.09 -68.99
N GLN A 336 -20.25 -59.02 -68.72
CA GLN A 336 -19.42 -58.97 -67.50
C GLN A 336 -18.55 -57.71 -67.38
N LEU A 337 -18.04 -57.18 -68.51
CA LEU A 337 -17.32 -55.91 -68.51
C LEU A 337 -18.21 -54.72 -68.17
N LEU A 338 -19.45 -54.72 -68.68
CA LEU A 338 -20.43 -53.69 -68.37
C LEU A 338 -20.74 -53.69 -66.87
N ASP A 339 -20.94 -54.86 -66.28
CA ASP A 339 -21.16 -55.02 -64.84
C ASP A 339 -19.97 -54.46 -64.04
N VAL A 340 -18.73 -54.85 -64.39
CA VAL A 340 -17.51 -54.33 -63.74
C VAL A 340 -17.37 -52.82 -63.92
N ARG A 341 -17.81 -52.27 -65.05
CA ARG A 341 -17.77 -50.83 -65.33
C ARG A 341 -18.77 -50.07 -64.45
N GLU A 342 -19.96 -50.62 -64.26
CA GLU A 342 -20.99 -50.07 -63.36
C GLU A 342 -20.54 -50.15 -61.90
N GLU A 343 -19.99 -51.29 -61.46
CA GLU A 343 -19.38 -51.45 -60.13
C GLU A 343 -18.28 -50.41 -59.90
N ARG A 344 -17.37 -50.20 -60.87
CA ARG A 344 -16.35 -49.15 -60.79
C ARG A 344 -16.96 -47.75 -60.66
N GLY A 345 -18.09 -47.50 -61.32
CA GLY A 345 -18.84 -46.25 -61.18
C GLY A 345 -19.37 -46.06 -59.77
N MET A 346 -19.95 -47.11 -59.18
CA MET A 346 -20.46 -47.12 -57.80
C MET A 346 -19.34 -46.86 -56.78
N TYR A 347 -18.18 -47.50 -56.93
CA TYR A 347 -17.03 -47.27 -56.03
C TYR A 347 -16.49 -45.85 -56.13
N LYS A 348 -16.38 -45.28 -57.33
CA LYS A 348 -15.97 -43.88 -57.51
C LYS A 348 -16.93 -42.90 -56.83
N GLU A 349 -18.23 -43.17 -56.92
CA GLU A 349 -19.23 -42.31 -56.27
C GLU A 349 -19.18 -42.45 -54.74
N ARG A 350 -18.95 -43.66 -54.22
CA ARG A 350 -18.72 -43.90 -52.79
C ARG A 350 -17.50 -43.13 -52.27
N ILE A 351 -16.40 -43.12 -53.03
CA ILE A 351 -15.19 -42.36 -52.69
C ILE A 351 -15.50 -40.86 -52.59
N ARG A 352 -16.19 -40.29 -53.60
CA ARG A 352 -16.60 -38.87 -53.55
C ARG A 352 -17.46 -38.53 -52.34
N GLN A 353 -18.40 -39.42 -51.97
CA GLN A 353 -19.22 -39.23 -50.78
C GLN A 353 -18.38 -39.22 -49.49
N LEU A 354 -17.39 -40.12 -49.38
CA LEU A 354 -16.49 -40.17 -48.24
C LEU A 354 -15.59 -38.92 -48.17
N GLU A 355 -15.04 -38.47 -49.29
CA GLU A 355 -14.27 -37.21 -49.38
C GLU A 355 -15.11 -36.00 -48.93
N HIS A 356 -16.38 -35.95 -49.34
CA HIS A 356 -17.29 -34.88 -48.94
C HIS A 356 -17.60 -34.92 -47.44
N GLN A 357 -17.80 -36.10 -46.86
CA GLN A 357 -18.00 -36.27 -45.42
C GLN A 357 -16.75 -35.89 -44.62
N LEU A 358 -15.56 -36.21 -45.11
CA LEU A 358 -14.28 -35.83 -44.49
C LEU A 358 -14.08 -34.31 -44.51
N CYS A 359 -14.37 -33.65 -45.63
CA CYS A 359 -14.32 -32.19 -45.73
C CYS A 359 -15.34 -31.51 -44.79
N ALA A 360 -16.57 -32.02 -44.74
CA ALA A 360 -17.60 -31.52 -43.85
C ALA A 360 -17.20 -31.67 -42.37
N LYS A 361 -16.64 -32.83 -41.97
CA LYS A 361 -16.13 -33.04 -40.61
C LYS A 361 -14.97 -32.10 -40.28
N LYS A 362 -14.03 -31.87 -41.20
CA LYS A 362 -12.92 -30.91 -41.01
C LYS A 362 -13.42 -29.48 -40.83
N GLN A 363 -14.43 -29.03 -41.59
CA GLN A 363 -15.04 -27.71 -41.39
C GLN A 363 -15.73 -27.60 -40.03
N VAL A 364 -16.46 -28.63 -39.61
CA VAL A 364 -17.14 -28.63 -38.29
C VAL A 364 -16.10 -28.59 -37.15
N GLN A 365 -15.02 -29.39 -37.22
CA GLN A 365 -13.96 -29.37 -36.21
C GLN A 365 -13.17 -28.04 -36.18
N GLY A 366 -12.90 -27.43 -37.33
CA GLY A 366 -12.26 -26.11 -37.39
C GLY A 366 -13.13 -24.98 -36.84
N SER A 367 -14.45 -25.05 -37.05
CA SER A 367 -15.39 -24.05 -36.53
C SER A 367 -15.60 -24.14 -35.01
N HIS A 368 -15.49 -25.32 -34.41
CA HIS A 368 -15.61 -25.49 -32.97
C HIS A 368 -14.37 -25.06 -32.17
N GLN A 369 -13.18 -24.99 -32.77
CA GLN A 369 -11.99 -24.46 -32.09
C GLN A 369 -11.91 -22.92 -32.11
N LEU A 370 -12.56 -22.25 -33.06
CA LEU A 370 -12.58 -20.78 -33.16
C LEU A 370 -13.81 -20.11 -32.51
N SER A 371 -14.85 -20.88 -32.18
CA SER A 371 -16.10 -20.38 -31.57
C SER A 371 -16.05 -20.30 -30.02
N GLY A 372 -15.01 -20.85 -29.37
CA GLY A 372 -14.87 -20.81 -27.91
C GLY A 372 -14.42 -19.48 -27.31
N ALA A 373 -14.07 -18.48 -28.14
CA ALA A 373 -13.49 -17.23 -27.67
C ALA A 373 -14.03 -16.02 -28.43
N ARG A 374 -15.35 -15.76 -28.39
CA ARG A 374 -15.93 -14.41 -28.55
C ARG A 374 -17.45 -14.42 -28.37
N SER A 375 -17.88 -14.17 -27.15
CA SER A 375 -19.20 -13.60 -26.87
C SER A 375 -18.98 -12.18 -26.36
N GLY A 376 -19.50 -11.20 -27.11
CA GLY A 376 -19.78 -9.84 -26.64
C GLY A 376 -18.75 -8.76 -26.99
N HIS A 377 -18.80 -8.19 -28.19
CA HIS A 377 -19.34 -6.83 -28.37
C HIS A 377 -19.28 -6.37 -29.83
N THR A 378 -20.46 -6.09 -30.37
CA THR A 378 -20.74 -5.44 -31.64
C THR A 378 -20.31 -3.97 -31.59
N LEU A 379 -19.53 -3.50 -32.57
CA LEU A 379 -19.67 -2.15 -33.11
C LEU A 379 -19.20 -2.13 -34.58
N HIS A 380 -20.05 -1.55 -35.40
CA HIS A 380 -19.89 -1.24 -36.82
C HIS A 380 -18.59 -0.50 -37.13
N CYS A 381 -17.97 -0.81 -38.27
CA CYS A 381 -17.74 0.17 -39.34
C CYS A 381 -17.22 -0.52 -40.62
N GLU A 382 -17.64 0.05 -41.74
CA GLU A 382 -17.51 -0.43 -43.11
C GLU A 382 -16.07 -0.37 -43.65
N ALA A 383 -15.82 -1.22 -44.65
CA ALA A 383 -14.64 -1.29 -45.55
C ALA A 383 -14.48 -0.01 -46.42
N PRO A 384 -13.55 0.10 -47.41
CA PRO A 384 -12.51 -0.82 -47.92
C PRO A 384 -11.11 -0.10 -47.97
N VAL A 385 -9.97 -0.64 -48.41
CA VAL A 385 -9.55 -1.02 -49.79
C VAL A 385 -8.16 -1.69 -49.71
N ASP A 386 -7.93 -2.65 -50.61
CA ASP A 386 -6.68 -3.21 -51.18
C ASP A 386 -5.32 -2.80 -50.60
N GLU A 387 -4.47 -3.81 -50.31
CA GLU A 387 -3.20 -3.98 -51.03
C GLU A 387 -2.60 -5.37 -50.78
N ALA A 388 -2.18 -5.99 -51.89
CA ALA A 388 -1.42 -7.22 -51.96
C ALA A 388 -0.06 -7.09 -51.28
N SER A 389 0.53 -8.20 -50.81
CA SER A 389 1.92 -8.60 -51.15
C SER A 389 2.49 -9.64 -50.18
N ASN A 390 3.00 -10.71 -50.78
CA ASN A 390 4.10 -11.58 -50.40
C ASN A 390 4.04 -12.46 -49.14
N ASN A 391 3.83 -13.74 -49.43
CA ASN A 391 4.42 -14.89 -48.78
C ASN A 391 5.95 -14.77 -48.72
N GLN A 392 6.51 -14.72 -47.50
CA GLN A 392 7.84 -15.26 -47.23
C GLN A 392 7.91 -15.69 -45.77
N GLU A 393 7.80 -17.00 -45.60
CA GLU A 393 8.06 -17.76 -44.38
C GLU A 393 9.58 -17.94 -44.25
N PRO A 394 10.21 -17.57 -43.12
CA PRO A 394 11.46 -18.17 -42.73
C PRO A 394 11.24 -19.06 -41.51
N ASP A 395 11.37 -20.35 -41.80
CA ASP A 395 11.79 -21.41 -40.90
C ASP A 395 13.07 -21.00 -40.15
N LEU A 396 12.98 -20.84 -38.83
CA LEU A 396 14.12 -20.73 -37.90
C LEU A 396 13.73 -21.35 -36.55
N ALA A 397 13.59 -22.67 -36.55
CA ALA A 397 13.81 -23.48 -35.36
C ALA A 397 15.29 -23.88 -35.33
N GLU A 398 16.12 -23.19 -34.54
CA GLU A 398 17.38 -23.69 -33.93
C GLU A 398 18.17 -22.51 -33.32
N GLN A 399 17.95 -22.24 -32.02
CA GLN A 399 19.02 -21.78 -31.12
C GLN A 399 18.51 -21.77 -29.67
N LEU A 400 18.48 -22.97 -29.08
CA LEU A 400 18.52 -23.15 -27.63
C LEU A 400 20.00 -23.13 -27.23
N GLY A 401 20.46 -21.98 -26.74
CA GLY A 401 21.63 -21.89 -25.89
C GLY A 401 21.15 -21.71 -24.46
N ASP A 402 21.22 -22.77 -23.66
CA ASP A 402 21.10 -22.70 -22.21
C ASP A 402 22.21 -21.77 -21.70
N ASP A 403 21.85 -20.59 -21.20
CA ASP A 403 22.76 -19.75 -20.43
C ASP A 403 22.29 -19.69 -18.98
N ASP A 404 23.26 -19.99 -18.12
CA ASP A 404 23.12 -20.48 -16.77
C ASP A 404 22.88 -19.34 -15.78
N GLY A 405 22.40 -19.70 -14.60
CA GLY A 405 21.85 -18.81 -13.60
C GLY A 405 22.72 -17.60 -13.25
N THR A 406 22.11 -16.42 -13.37
CA THR A 406 22.36 -15.30 -12.44
C THR A 406 21.05 -14.55 -12.24
N ALA A 407 20.27 -14.98 -11.26
CA ALA A 407 19.15 -14.20 -10.72
C ALA A 407 19.70 -12.93 -10.06
N SER A 408 19.85 -11.87 -10.86
CA SER A 408 20.17 -10.54 -10.37
C SER A 408 18.87 -9.72 -10.20
N SER A 409 18.49 -9.54 -8.94
CA SER A 409 17.75 -8.39 -8.40
C SER A 409 16.41 -8.01 -9.06
N VAL A 410 15.33 -8.69 -8.65
CA VAL A 410 13.92 -8.23 -8.81
C VAL A 410 13.58 -7.14 -7.77
N LEU A 411 14.49 -6.20 -7.51
CA LEU A 411 14.28 -5.07 -6.60
C LEU A 411 14.56 -3.71 -7.22
N SER A 412 14.62 -3.59 -8.56
CA SER A 412 14.53 -2.28 -9.20
C SER A 412 13.07 -1.83 -9.18
N HIS A 413 12.70 -1.15 -8.10
CA HIS A 413 11.42 -0.45 -8.00
C HIS A 413 11.35 0.57 -9.16
N SER A 414 10.16 0.69 -9.74
CA SER A 414 9.74 1.60 -10.81
C SER A 414 10.65 2.82 -11.02
N SER A 415 11.38 2.84 -12.15
CA SER A 415 12.01 4.08 -12.60
C SER A 415 10.94 4.97 -13.24
N TRP A 416 10.51 6.01 -12.54
CA TRP A 416 9.68 7.06 -13.15
C TRP A 416 10.53 7.90 -14.10
N PHE A 417 10.01 8.13 -15.30
CA PHE A 417 10.62 9.03 -16.27
C PHE A 417 9.63 10.16 -16.55
N SER A 418 10.10 11.39 -16.44
CA SER A 418 9.31 12.57 -16.75
C SER A 418 9.78 13.13 -18.10
N LEU A 419 8.84 13.38 -19.00
CA LEU A 419 9.10 13.82 -20.37
C LEU A 419 9.30 15.35 -20.37
N LYS A 420 10.26 15.88 -21.14
CA LYS A 420 10.40 17.33 -21.38
C LYS A 420 9.92 17.68 -22.80
N PRO A 421 9.22 18.81 -23.02
CA PRO A 421 8.51 19.14 -24.26
C PRO A 421 9.36 19.82 -25.33
N ASP A 422 10.67 20.01 -25.11
CA ASP A 422 11.51 20.82 -26.01
C ASP A 422 12.66 20.04 -26.66
N SER A 423 12.85 18.76 -26.34
CA SER A 423 13.87 17.95 -27.00
C SER A 423 13.22 16.95 -27.95
N MET A 424 13.24 17.23 -29.25
CA MET A 424 12.84 16.28 -30.32
C MET A 424 13.64 14.96 -30.35
N LYS A 425 14.43 14.66 -29.31
CA LYS A 425 15.18 13.43 -29.20
C LYS A 425 14.28 12.33 -28.64
N PRO A 426 14.18 11.17 -29.31
CA PRO A 426 13.47 10.01 -28.77
C PRO A 426 14.12 9.58 -27.46
N GLN A 427 13.30 9.08 -26.54
CA GLN A 427 13.79 8.64 -25.23
C GLN A 427 14.27 7.19 -25.33
N CYS A 428 15.50 6.98 -24.87
CA CYS A 428 16.14 5.67 -24.86
C CYS A 428 15.91 5.00 -23.50
N PHE A 429 15.27 3.84 -23.52
CA PHE A 429 15.04 2.96 -22.38
C PHE A 429 15.79 1.64 -22.58
N MET A 430 16.10 0.91 -21.50
CA MET A 430 16.59 -0.46 -21.65
C MET A 430 15.46 -1.35 -22.21
N VAL A 431 15.78 -2.36 -23.02
CA VAL A 431 14.78 -3.25 -23.65
C VAL A 431 13.96 -4.04 -22.62
N ASP A 432 14.54 -4.30 -21.45
CA ASP A 432 13.94 -4.97 -20.30
C ASP A 432 13.31 -4.01 -19.28
N ALA A 433 13.27 -2.70 -19.56
CA ALA A 433 12.57 -1.74 -18.70
C ALA A 433 11.10 -2.12 -18.55
N ILE A 434 10.55 -1.97 -17.34
CA ILE A 434 9.17 -2.32 -17.03
C ILE A 434 8.32 -1.05 -16.99
N PHE A 435 7.23 -1.03 -17.74
CA PHE A 435 6.29 0.08 -17.86
C PHE A 435 4.98 -0.28 -17.17
N LYS A 436 4.49 0.63 -16.33
CA LYS A 436 3.13 0.54 -15.79
C LYS A 436 2.15 0.92 -16.90
N THR A 437 1.11 0.12 -17.09
CA THR A 437 0.08 0.31 -18.11
C THR A 437 -1.29 0.18 -17.47
N ARG A 438 -2.26 0.97 -17.92
CA ARG A 438 -3.62 0.99 -17.34
C ARG A 438 -4.64 0.63 -18.41
N SER A 439 -5.44 -0.38 -18.16
CA SER A 439 -6.52 -0.82 -19.06
C SER A 439 -7.71 -1.25 -18.23
N PHE A 440 -8.91 -0.80 -18.61
CA PHE A 440 -10.16 -1.05 -17.88
C PHE A 440 -10.10 -0.70 -16.38
N GLY A 441 -9.31 0.30 -16.01
CA GLY A 441 -9.16 0.74 -14.62
C GLY A 441 -8.28 -0.15 -13.74
N ALA A 442 -7.60 -1.16 -14.32
CA ALA A 442 -6.61 -1.97 -13.62
C ALA A 442 -5.20 -1.66 -14.14
N ASP A 443 -4.24 -1.66 -13.22
CA ASP A 443 -2.82 -1.47 -13.52
C ASP A 443 -2.16 -2.84 -13.75
N PHE A 444 -1.39 -2.94 -14.84
CA PHE A 444 -0.54 -4.08 -15.15
C PHE A 444 0.82 -3.57 -15.63
N PHE A 445 1.80 -4.47 -15.69
CA PHE A 445 3.17 -4.13 -16.06
C PHE A 445 3.56 -4.82 -17.36
N LEU A 446 4.09 -4.07 -18.32
CA LEU A 446 4.63 -4.58 -19.59
C LEU A 446 6.13 -4.34 -19.65
N MET A 447 6.88 -5.30 -20.21
CA MET A 447 8.28 -5.06 -20.54
C MET A 447 8.37 -4.19 -21.78
N GLY A 448 9.46 -3.44 -21.89
CA GLY A 448 9.70 -2.52 -23.00
C GLY A 448 9.57 -3.20 -24.37
N ARG A 449 10.20 -4.38 -24.53
CA ARG A 449 10.10 -5.21 -25.74
C ARG A 449 8.67 -5.60 -26.16
N ASP A 450 7.72 -5.59 -25.22
CA ASP A 450 6.33 -5.95 -25.47
C ASP A 450 5.45 -4.73 -25.81
N LEU A 451 5.99 -3.52 -25.67
CA LEU A 451 5.30 -2.30 -26.08
C LEU A 451 5.13 -2.25 -27.60
N LYS A 452 3.94 -1.87 -28.03
CA LYS A 452 3.59 -1.70 -29.44
C LYS A 452 3.01 -0.30 -29.63
N LYS A 453 2.96 0.17 -30.88
CA LYS A 453 2.21 1.40 -31.20
C LYS A 453 0.78 1.27 -30.67
N GLY A 454 0.30 2.27 -29.94
CA GLY A 454 -1.00 2.28 -29.28
C GLY A 454 -1.02 1.71 -27.85
N SER A 455 0.09 1.18 -27.34
CA SER A 455 0.19 0.81 -25.92
C SER A 455 0.02 2.05 -25.03
N GLN A 456 -0.82 1.95 -24.00
CA GLN A 456 -1.08 3.00 -23.03
C GLN A 456 -0.26 2.77 -21.76
N VAL A 457 0.76 3.60 -21.54
CA VAL A 457 1.60 3.59 -20.34
C VAL A 457 1.15 4.70 -19.38
N VAL A 458 1.28 4.44 -18.09
CA VAL A 458 1.01 5.43 -17.05
C VAL A 458 2.26 6.29 -16.87
N ALA A 459 2.10 7.61 -16.86
CA ALA A 459 3.19 8.55 -16.63
C ALA A 459 3.65 8.51 -15.16
N GLY A 460 4.73 9.24 -14.87
CA GLY A 460 5.24 9.38 -13.51
C GLY A 460 4.18 9.84 -12.52
N ASP A 461 3.31 10.80 -12.86
CA ASP A 461 2.27 11.32 -11.95
C ASP A 461 1.17 10.33 -11.53
N ASP A 462 1.26 9.05 -11.94
CA ASP A 462 0.29 7.96 -11.76
C ASP A 462 -1.14 8.28 -12.26
N ALA A 463 -1.28 9.37 -13.03
CA ALA A 463 -2.56 9.93 -13.43
C ALA A 463 -2.66 10.08 -14.95
N ALA A 464 -1.65 10.66 -15.59
CA ALA A 464 -1.62 10.84 -17.03
C ALA A 464 -1.33 9.52 -17.75
N ILE A 465 -2.09 9.28 -18.83
CA ILE A 465 -1.90 8.13 -19.72
C ILE A 465 -1.22 8.62 -20.99
N LEU A 466 -0.10 7.97 -21.31
CA LEU A 466 0.72 8.20 -22.48
C LEU A 466 0.54 7.05 -23.47
N GLU A 467 0.23 7.38 -24.72
CA GLU A 467 0.14 6.40 -25.80
C GLU A 467 1.47 6.31 -26.56
N VAL A 468 1.93 5.08 -26.83
CA VAL A 468 3.10 4.84 -27.68
C VAL A 468 2.75 5.22 -29.14
N ALA A 469 3.20 6.39 -29.57
CA ALA A 469 2.81 7.01 -30.85
C ALA A 469 3.42 6.31 -32.08
N LYS A 470 4.61 5.74 -31.93
CA LYS A 470 5.36 5.03 -32.99
C LYS A 470 5.78 3.65 -32.51
N LYS A 471 5.97 2.71 -33.44
CA LYS A 471 6.52 1.39 -33.10
C LYS A 471 7.89 1.61 -32.41
N PRO A 472 8.12 1.05 -31.21
CA PRO A 472 9.41 1.21 -30.55
C PRO A 472 10.55 0.69 -31.42
N GLU A 473 11.64 1.45 -31.49
CA GLU A 473 12.82 1.11 -32.30
C GLU A 473 13.94 0.63 -31.37
N ILE A 474 14.43 -0.59 -31.58
CA ILE A 474 15.61 -1.09 -30.86
C ILE A 474 16.86 -0.59 -31.59
N CYS A 475 17.74 0.06 -30.85
CA CYS A 475 19.02 0.59 -31.31
C CYS A 475 20.15 0.02 -30.44
N ASP A 476 21.32 -0.14 -31.03
CA ASP A 476 22.52 -0.47 -30.26
C ASP A 476 23.11 0.80 -29.62
N ALA A 477 23.52 0.70 -28.37
CA ALA A 477 24.26 1.71 -27.63
C ALA A 477 25.61 1.14 -27.19
N SER A 478 26.67 1.95 -27.25
CA SER A 478 28.03 1.53 -26.89
C SER A 478 28.37 1.74 -25.42
N GLU A 479 27.55 2.51 -24.70
CA GLU A 479 27.81 2.96 -23.34
C GLU A 479 26.53 2.92 -22.50
N VAL A 480 26.69 2.55 -21.23
CA VAL A 480 25.63 2.57 -20.21
C VAL A 480 26.11 3.40 -19.02
N VAL A 481 25.26 4.29 -18.55
CA VAL A 481 25.44 5.04 -17.31
C VAL A 481 24.65 4.35 -16.20
N GLU A 482 25.35 3.97 -15.14
CA GLU A 482 24.77 3.44 -13.91
C GLU A 482 24.82 4.54 -12.84
N LEU A 483 23.63 5.00 -12.44
CA LEU A 483 23.41 6.02 -11.41
C LEU A 483 22.99 5.33 -10.11
N GLN A 484 23.60 5.72 -9.00
CA GLN A 484 23.24 5.20 -7.68
C GLN A 484 22.92 6.34 -6.72
N ALA A 485 21.80 6.24 -6.02
CA ALA A 485 21.37 7.18 -4.99
C ALA A 485 20.88 6.40 -3.77
N GLY A 486 21.73 6.30 -2.73
CA GLY A 486 21.48 5.42 -1.59
C GLY A 486 21.45 3.93 -2.02
N ILE A 487 20.30 3.29 -1.84
CA ILE A 487 20.06 1.89 -2.27
C ILE A 487 19.45 1.79 -3.68
N ALA A 488 19.00 2.91 -4.26
CA ALA A 488 18.39 2.93 -5.58
C ALA A 488 19.48 2.94 -6.68
N THR A 489 19.24 2.18 -7.74
CA THR A 489 20.13 2.08 -8.90
C THR A 489 19.34 2.26 -10.20
N LEU A 490 19.85 3.07 -11.12
CA LEU A 490 19.26 3.31 -12.44
C LEU A 490 20.30 3.10 -13.54
N ARG A 491 20.00 2.25 -14.53
CA ARG A 491 20.87 1.98 -15.68
C ARG A 491 20.22 2.51 -16.94
N VAL A 492 20.86 3.49 -17.56
CA VAL A 492 20.34 4.22 -18.72
C VAL A 492 21.44 4.59 -19.71
N THR A 493 21.09 5.10 -20.88
CA THR A 493 22.08 5.63 -21.84
C THR A 493 22.61 7.00 -21.40
N PRO A 494 23.79 7.44 -21.89
CA PRO A 494 24.35 8.75 -21.54
C PRO A 494 23.46 9.95 -21.90
N ASP A 495 22.62 9.83 -22.93
CA ASP A 495 21.69 10.86 -23.40
C ASP A 495 20.32 10.83 -22.69
N HIS A 496 20.07 9.86 -21.81
CA HIS A 496 18.84 9.77 -21.03
C HIS A 496 18.72 10.96 -20.07
N LEU A 497 17.56 11.63 -20.04
CA LEU A 497 17.33 12.79 -19.20
C LEU A 497 16.85 12.38 -17.81
N VAL A 498 17.54 12.87 -16.78
CA VAL A 498 17.23 12.62 -15.37
C VAL A 498 16.80 13.92 -14.72
N GLN A 499 15.75 13.88 -13.90
CA GLN A 499 15.27 15.04 -13.15
C GLN A 499 16.20 15.33 -11.97
N VAL A 500 16.70 16.56 -11.90
CA VAL A 500 17.64 17.03 -10.88
C VAL A 500 16.96 18.12 -10.06
N ALA A 501 17.10 18.07 -8.74
CA ALA A 501 16.63 19.14 -7.85
C ALA A 501 17.54 20.37 -7.95
N ASP A 502 17.00 21.56 -7.72
CA ASP A 502 17.82 22.76 -7.69
C ASP A 502 18.79 22.77 -6.48
N ALA A 503 19.72 23.73 -6.44
CA ALA A 503 20.67 23.84 -5.33
C ALA A 503 20.01 24.12 -3.96
N LYS A 504 18.73 24.49 -3.93
CA LYS A 504 17.93 24.73 -2.73
C LYS A 504 17.11 23.51 -2.31
N GLY A 505 17.17 22.41 -3.08
CA GLY A 505 16.31 21.24 -2.90
C GLY A 505 14.85 21.51 -3.21
N GLU A 506 14.55 22.60 -3.92
CA GLU A 506 13.21 22.92 -4.40
C GLU A 506 13.06 22.44 -5.84
N VAL A 507 11.88 21.88 -6.12
CA VAL A 507 11.50 21.48 -7.47
C VAL A 507 10.99 22.74 -8.18
N GLU A 508 11.89 23.69 -8.48
CA GLU A 508 11.58 24.70 -9.49
C GLU A 508 11.49 24.00 -10.85
N GLU A 509 10.53 24.40 -11.69
CA GLU A 509 10.12 23.74 -12.95
C GLU A 509 11.27 23.03 -13.70
N SER A 510 11.40 21.74 -13.37
CA SER A 510 11.90 20.66 -14.21
C SER A 510 13.27 20.88 -14.89
N LEU A 511 14.33 21.02 -14.08
CA LEU A 511 15.71 20.86 -14.54
C LEU A 511 16.01 19.39 -14.84
N TYR A 512 16.12 19.07 -16.13
CA TYR A 512 16.56 17.76 -16.61
C TYR A 512 18.00 17.84 -17.12
N VAL A 513 18.81 16.86 -16.73
CA VAL A 513 20.21 16.75 -17.13
C VAL A 513 20.44 15.37 -17.75
N GLU A 514 21.20 15.31 -18.84
CA GLU A 514 21.60 14.04 -19.45
C GLU A 514 22.42 13.20 -18.45
N ALA A 515 22.13 11.92 -18.33
CA ALA A 515 22.73 11.03 -17.35
C ALA A 515 24.27 11.00 -17.41
N GLY A 516 24.84 11.10 -18.62
CA GLY A 516 26.29 11.16 -18.83
C GLY A 516 26.95 12.46 -18.33
N LYS A 517 26.16 13.49 -18.00
CA LYS A 517 26.65 14.76 -17.43
C LYS A 517 26.54 14.83 -15.91
N LEU A 518 25.82 13.90 -15.29
CA LEU A 518 25.66 13.84 -13.84
C LEU A 518 26.97 13.43 -13.16
N LYS A 519 27.12 13.86 -11.91
CA LYS A 519 28.26 13.56 -11.05
C LYS A 519 27.78 13.08 -9.68
N ALA A 520 28.63 12.32 -8.99
CA ALA A 520 28.39 11.99 -7.59
C ALA A 520 28.24 13.29 -6.78
N GLY A 521 27.17 13.38 -5.98
CA GLY A 521 26.76 14.55 -5.23
C GLY A 521 25.60 15.35 -5.86
N ASP A 522 25.30 15.18 -7.15
CA ASP A 522 24.13 15.83 -7.75
C ASP A 522 22.84 15.26 -7.14
N LEU A 523 21.86 16.14 -6.86
CA LEU A 523 20.59 15.78 -6.22
C LEU A 523 19.58 15.33 -7.28
N VAL A 524 19.23 14.06 -7.28
CA VAL A 524 18.21 13.48 -8.18
C VAL A 524 16.93 13.16 -7.42
N MET A 525 15.79 13.24 -8.09
CA MET A 525 14.50 12.88 -7.50
C MET A 525 14.36 11.35 -7.41
N LEU A 526 14.02 10.83 -6.23
CA LEU A 526 13.66 9.42 -6.04
C LEU A 526 12.14 9.24 -6.07
N ASP A 527 11.69 8.09 -6.57
CA ASP A 527 10.31 7.61 -6.39
C ASP A 527 10.15 7.19 -4.92
N SER A 528 9.68 8.11 -4.07
CA SER A 528 9.24 7.78 -2.72
C SER A 528 7.92 7.01 -2.88
N GLY A 529 7.99 5.67 -3.01
CA GLY A 529 6.86 4.78 -3.29
C GLY A 529 5.72 4.75 -2.26
N GLU A 530 5.48 5.83 -1.50
CA GLU A 530 4.33 6.03 -0.63
C GLU A 530 3.14 6.63 -1.40
N GLY A 531 2.45 5.76 -2.14
CA GLY A 531 1.13 6.03 -2.71
C GLY A 531 0.02 6.09 -1.66
N LEU A 532 0.13 6.96 -0.65
CA LEU A 532 -0.95 7.22 0.31
C LEU A 532 -1.17 8.74 0.51
N ALA A 533 -1.91 9.32 -0.42
CA ALA A 533 -2.92 10.37 -0.21
C ALA A 533 -2.63 11.49 0.82
N MET A 534 -1.40 11.97 0.90
CA MET A 534 -1.05 13.20 1.63
C MET A 534 -0.61 14.27 0.62
N PRO A 535 -1.02 15.53 0.83
CA PRO A 535 -0.85 16.58 -0.16
C PRO A 535 0.63 16.91 -0.36
N LEU A 536 1.12 16.67 -1.59
CA LEU A 536 2.29 17.28 -2.22
C LEU A 536 3.45 17.59 -1.25
N VAL A 537 3.89 16.60 -0.47
CA VAL A 537 5.12 16.73 0.32
C VAL A 537 6.27 16.65 -0.68
N LYS A 538 7.15 17.66 -0.65
CA LYS A 538 8.37 17.79 -1.47
C LYS A 538 9.00 16.41 -1.69
N GLY A 539 9.11 15.98 -2.95
CA GLY A 539 9.70 14.67 -3.27
C GLY A 539 11.13 14.57 -2.70
N ASP A 540 11.50 13.37 -2.26
CA ASP A 540 12.79 13.12 -1.62
C ASP A 540 13.92 13.21 -2.67
N ALA A 541 14.57 14.37 -2.74
CA ALA A 541 15.80 14.53 -3.50
C ALA A 541 16.94 13.81 -2.76
N ALA A 542 17.64 12.93 -3.46
CA ALA A 542 18.79 12.20 -2.93
C ALA A 542 20.05 12.51 -3.74
N ALA A 543 21.17 12.68 -3.04
CA ALA A 543 22.47 12.85 -3.68
C ALA A 543 22.92 11.53 -4.32
N LEU A 544 23.39 11.60 -5.56
CA LEU A 544 24.03 10.47 -6.22
C LEU A 544 25.28 10.05 -5.45
N THR A 545 25.32 8.80 -5.00
CA THR A 545 26.49 8.20 -4.34
C THR A 545 27.52 7.73 -5.35
N SER A 546 27.10 7.32 -6.55
CA SER A 546 28.00 6.95 -7.65
C SER A 546 27.38 7.22 -9.02
N VAL A 547 28.24 7.56 -9.98
CA VAL A 547 27.92 7.67 -11.41
C VAL A 547 29.01 6.93 -12.17
N THR A 548 28.67 5.79 -12.77
CA THR A 548 29.63 4.94 -13.48
C THR A 548 29.23 4.81 -14.94
N ILE A 549 30.06 5.35 -15.84
CA ILE A 549 29.90 5.13 -17.29
C ILE A 549 30.71 3.89 -17.67
N ARG A 550 30.03 2.87 -18.19
CA ARG A 550 30.66 1.62 -18.64
C ARG A 550 30.56 1.52 -20.16
N PRO A 551 31.66 1.27 -20.89
CA PRO A 551 31.60 0.90 -22.29
C PRO A 551 31.06 -0.53 -22.37
N LEU A 552 29.74 -0.65 -22.51
CA LEU A 552 29.02 -1.91 -22.57
C LEU A 552 28.06 -1.83 -23.76
N ALA A 553 28.29 -2.67 -24.76
CA ALA A 553 27.36 -2.79 -25.87
C ALA A 553 26.02 -3.32 -25.33
N CYS A 554 24.97 -2.52 -25.45
CA CYS A 554 23.62 -2.89 -25.03
C CYS A 554 22.60 -2.49 -26.08
N GLN A 555 21.46 -3.16 -26.06
CA GLN A 555 20.30 -2.77 -26.85
C GLN A 555 19.42 -1.85 -26.02
N VAL A 556 19.00 -0.76 -26.65
CA VAL A 556 18.13 0.25 -26.05
C VAL A 556 16.96 0.50 -26.97
N MET A 557 15.82 0.80 -26.39
CA MET A 557 14.58 1.01 -27.09
C MET A 557 14.23 2.49 -27.09
N LYS A 558 14.03 3.03 -28.29
CA LYS A 558 13.56 4.39 -28.53
C LYS A 558 12.03 4.39 -28.60
N ILE A 559 11.41 5.07 -27.64
CA ILE A 559 9.95 5.22 -27.58
C ILE A 559 9.56 6.69 -27.81
N VAL A 560 8.46 6.89 -28.52
CA VAL A 560 7.81 8.19 -28.69
C VAL A 560 6.42 8.10 -28.07
N PHE A 561 6.10 8.99 -27.13
CA PHE A 561 4.82 9.03 -26.42
C PHE A 561 3.96 10.23 -26.85
N GLU A 562 2.63 10.07 -26.84
CA GLU A 562 1.61 11.10 -27.08
C GLU A 562 0.52 11.07 -25.96
N PRO A 563 0.03 12.22 -25.44
CA PRO A 563 0.49 13.57 -25.74
C PRO A 563 1.92 13.75 -25.26
N TYR A 564 2.62 14.67 -25.91
CA TYR A 564 3.94 15.06 -25.45
C TYR A 564 3.75 15.85 -24.14
N LEU A 565 4.00 15.20 -23.01
CA LEU A 565 3.83 15.82 -21.69
C LEU A 565 4.96 16.84 -21.43
N PRO A 566 4.63 18.00 -20.82
CA PRO A 566 5.58 19.05 -20.48
C PRO A 566 6.51 18.74 -19.29
#